data_AF-A0A2W1E4C0-F1
#
_entry.id   AF-A0A2W1E4C0-F1
#
_cell.length_a   1.000
_cell.length_b   1.000
_cell.length_c   1.000
_cell.angle_alpha   90.00
_cell.angle_beta   90.00
_cell.angle_gamma   90.00
#
_symmetry.space_group_name_H-M   'P 1'
#
loop_
_entity.id
_entity.type
_entity.pdbx_description
1 polymer ?
#
loop_
_entity_poly.entity_id
_entity_poly.type
_entity_poly.pdbx_seq_one_letter_code
_entity_poly.pdbx_strand_id
1 'polypeptide(L)'
;MLQEEQDKITSLNQTNSPLLRLPSELRNRIFDYVYTDAAMKPDKNAMALPLTCRQLNHETAILPYKYCVFSFALYKYEAVAFTKFLDASTKAQLCAIESIEWVDQHKHHWFVCRWEMYASALDSIVAVWLSSF
;
A
#
# COMPACT_ATOMS: atom_id res chain seq x y z
N MET A 1 4.49 31.96 4.12
CA MET A 1 3.71 31.72 2.90
C MET A 1 3.30 30.27 2.71
N LEU A 2 4.17 29.33 2.28
CA LEU A 2 3.72 27.94 2.02
C LEU A 2 3.20 27.21 3.27
N GLN A 3 3.82 27.41 4.44
CA GLN A 3 3.39 26.75 5.68
C GLN A 3 2.04 27.27 6.19
N GLU A 4 1.81 28.58 6.13
CA GLU A 4 0.55 29.20 6.60
C GLU A 4 -0.66 28.78 5.75
N GLU A 5 -0.48 28.59 4.44
CA GLU A 5 -1.54 28.04 3.59
C GLU A 5 -1.86 26.59 3.93
N GLN A 6 -0.82 25.80 4.23
CA GLN A 6 -0.98 24.41 4.65
C GLN A 6 -1.71 24.28 5.99
N ASP A 7 -1.43 25.18 6.93
CA ASP A 7 -2.07 25.21 8.24
C ASP A 7 -3.55 25.61 8.12
N LYS A 8 -3.86 26.59 7.25
CA LYS A 8 -5.26 26.96 6.93
C LYS A 8 -6.04 25.80 6.33
N ILE A 9 -5.46 25.08 5.36
CA ILE A 9 -6.09 23.90 4.75
C ILE A 9 -6.31 22.81 5.80
N THR A 10 -5.35 22.58 6.68
CA THR A 10 -5.45 21.59 7.75
C THR A 10 -6.59 21.93 8.71
N SER A 11 -6.68 23.19 9.13
CA SER A 11 -7.76 23.66 10.01
C SER A 11 -9.14 23.55 9.35
N LEU A 12 -9.26 23.94 8.07
CA LEU A 12 -10.50 23.77 7.29
C LEU A 12 -10.90 22.30 7.12
N ASN A 13 -9.93 21.43 6.89
CA ASN A 13 -10.19 19.99 6.76
C ASN A 13 -10.69 19.39 8.08
N GLN A 14 -10.15 19.81 9.22
CA GLN A 14 -10.61 19.35 10.54
C GLN A 14 -12.05 19.79 10.85
N THR A 15 -12.46 20.99 10.43
CA THR A 15 -13.81 21.51 10.71
C THR A 15 -14.85 21.02 9.71
N ASN A 16 -14.49 20.92 8.42
CA ASN A 16 -15.45 20.66 7.36
C ASN A 16 -15.48 19.20 6.88
N SER A 17 -14.44 18.39 7.11
CA SER A 17 -14.44 16.99 6.70
C SER A 17 -15.23 16.12 7.69
N PRO A 18 -16.30 15.44 7.26
CA PRO A 18 -17.00 14.48 8.11
C PRO A 18 -16.09 13.36 8.61
N LEU A 19 -15.14 12.91 7.78
CA LEU A 19 -14.22 11.82 8.11
C LEU A 19 -13.18 12.25 9.15
N LEU A 20 -12.62 13.46 9.05
CA LEU A 20 -11.58 13.93 9.98
C LEU A 20 -12.13 14.37 11.34
N ARG A 21 -13.43 14.65 11.43
CA ARG A 21 -14.11 14.90 12.71
C ARG A 21 -14.35 13.64 13.54
N LEU A 22 -14.28 12.46 12.92
CA LEU A 22 -14.40 11.20 13.65
C LEU A 22 -13.15 10.95 14.49
N PRO A 23 -13.23 10.27 15.65
CA PRO A 23 -12.07 9.74 16.34
C PRO A 23 -11.25 8.80 15.44
N SER A 24 -9.93 8.70 15.69
CA SER A 24 -9.01 7.83 14.95
C SER A 24 -9.45 6.36 14.93
N GLU A 25 -10.08 5.88 16.00
CA GLU A 25 -10.60 4.52 16.11
C GLU A 25 -11.70 4.24 15.07
N LEU A 26 -12.60 5.20 14.85
CA LEU A 26 -13.67 5.06 13.85
C LEU A 26 -13.13 5.19 12.43
N ARG A 27 -12.13 6.06 12.23
CA ARG A 27 -11.42 6.16 10.94
C ARG A 27 -10.78 4.82 10.59
N ASN A 28 -10.01 4.24 11.52
CA ASN A 28 -9.38 2.93 11.34
C ASN A 28 -10.39 1.83 11.00
N ARG A 29 -11.54 1.78 11.69
CA ARG A 29 -12.61 0.82 11.33
C ARG A 29 -13.15 1.03 9.92
N ILE A 30 -13.33 2.27 9.47
CA ILE A 30 -13.73 2.55 8.07
C ILE A 30 -12.66 2.03 7.11
N PHE A 31 -11.38 2.24 7.42
CA PHE A 31 -10.28 1.70 6.60
C PHE A 31 -10.26 0.17 6.59
N ASP A 32 -10.50 -0.47 7.72
CA ASP A 32 -10.63 -1.93 7.79
C ASP A 32 -11.71 -2.39 6.81
N TYR A 33 -12.90 -1.75 6.76
CA TYR A 33 -13.95 -2.11 5.80
C TYR A 33 -13.61 -1.82 4.34
N VAL A 34 -12.84 -0.77 4.05
CA VAL A 34 -12.44 -0.44 2.67
C VAL A 34 -11.41 -1.43 2.13
N TYR A 35 -10.52 -1.92 3.00
CA TYR A 35 -9.36 -2.72 2.61
C TYR A 35 -9.51 -4.21 2.84
N THR A 36 -10.41 -4.65 3.72
CA THR A 36 -10.70 -6.07 3.91
C THR A 36 -11.45 -6.60 2.68
N ASP A 37 -10.99 -7.73 2.13
CA ASP A 37 -11.65 -8.52 1.07
C ASP A 37 -11.51 -8.01 -0.38
N ALA A 38 -10.70 -6.97 -0.63
CA ALA A 38 -10.37 -6.54 -1.98
C ALA A 38 -8.98 -7.05 -2.40
N ALA A 39 -8.93 -8.02 -3.33
CA ALA A 39 -7.72 -8.29 -4.09
C ALA A 39 -7.42 -7.06 -4.95
N MET A 40 -6.60 -6.16 -4.43
CA MET A 40 -6.33 -4.88 -5.05
C MET A 40 -5.06 -4.97 -5.88
N LYS A 41 -5.12 -4.42 -7.10
CA LYS A 41 -3.89 -4.01 -7.76
C LYS A 41 -3.30 -2.86 -6.94
N PRO A 42 -1.96 -2.75 -6.79
CA PRO A 42 -1.31 -1.58 -6.20
C PRO A 42 -1.46 -0.38 -7.15
N ASP A 43 -2.68 0.08 -7.36
CA ASP A 43 -3.03 1.21 -8.19
C ASP A 43 -3.40 2.42 -7.33
N LYS A 44 -3.64 3.55 -8.00
CA LYS A 44 -3.97 4.82 -7.33
C LYS A 44 -5.27 4.72 -6.53
N ASN A 45 -6.16 3.79 -6.83
CA ASN A 45 -7.45 3.66 -6.16
C ASN A 45 -7.29 2.95 -4.80
N ALA A 46 -6.47 1.90 -4.74
CA ALA A 46 -6.09 1.26 -3.48
C ALA A 46 -5.45 2.24 -2.50
N MET A 47 -4.71 3.22 -3.03
CA MET A 47 -3.98 4.21 -2.24
C MET A 47 -4.70 5.57 -2.14
N ALA A 48 -5.91 5.71 -2.70
CA ALA A 48 -6.53 7.02 -2.86
C ALA A 48 -6.80 7.74 -1.53
N LEU A 49 -7.27 7.00 -0.51
CA LEU A 49 -7.66 7.59 0.77
C LEU A 49 -6.48 8.18 1.56
N PRO A 50 -5.36 7.45 1.77
CA PRO A 50 -4.15 8.03 2.36
C PRO A 50 -3.58 9.22 1.57
N LEU A 51 -3.88 9.35 0.27
CA LEU A 51 -3.33 10.41 -0.58
C LEU A 51 -4.15 11.72 -0.57
N THR A 52 -5.30 11.76 0.10
CA THR A 52 -6.18 12.95 0.09
C THR A 52 -5.66 14.11 0.92
N CYS A 53 -5.07 13.85 2.10
CA CYS A 53 -4.48 14.89 2.94
C CYS A 53 -3.36 14.35 3.83
N ARG A 54 -2.47 15.24 4.30
CA ARG A 54 -1.32 14.87 5.15
C ARG A 54 -1.71 14.16 6.44
N GLN A 55 -2.83 14.54 7.05
CA GLN A 55 -3.28 13.93 8.30
C GLN A 55 -3.67 12.46 8.08
N LEU A 56 -4.51 12.17 7.10
CA LEU A 56 -4.89 10.79 6.77
C LEU A 56 -3.68 10.01 6.29
N ASN A 57 -2.81 10.61 5.49
CA ASN A 57 -1.57 9.96 5.07
C ASN A 57 -0.76 9.47 6.28
N HIS A 58 -0.48 10.37 7.22
CA HIS A 58 0.32 10.05 8.41
C HIS A 58 -0.32 8.95 9.26
N GLU A 59 -1.64 8.96 9.40
CA GLU A 59 -2.36 8.00 10.24
C GLU A 59 -2.56 6.63 9.57
N THR A 60 -2.68 6.60 8.24
CA THR A 60 -3.27 5.46 7.53
C THR A 60 -2.39 4.89 6.42
N ALA A 61 -1.24 5.51 6.10
CA ALA A 61 -0.37 5.07 5.01
C ALA A 61 0.13 3.62 5.14
N ILE A 62 0.04 3.03 6.34
CA ILE A 62 0.38 1.63 6.61
C ILE A 62 -0.79 0.66 6.40
N LEU A 63 -2.03 1.12 6.53
CA LEU A 63 -3.22 0.27 6.55
C LEU A 63 -3.48 -0.46 5.22
N PRO A 64 -3.33 0.17 4.03
CA PRO A 64 -3.47 -0.55 2.77
C PRO A 64 -2.49 -1.71 2.68
N TYR A 65 -1.27 -1.55 3.19
CA TYR A 65 -0.27 -2.61 3.15
C TYR A 65 -0.57 -3.76 4.09
N LYS A 66 -1.22 -3.46 5.23
CA LYS A 66 -1.61 -4.46 6.22
C LYS A 66 -2.80 -5.31 5.77
N TYR A 67 -3.79 -4.68 5.14
CA TYR A 67 -5.08 -5.33 4.90
C TYR A 67 -5.35 -5.71 3.45
N CYS A 68 -4.73 -5.04 2.47
CA CYS A 68 -4.91 -5.41 1.07
C CYS A 68 -4.05 -6.60 0.71
N VAL A 69 -4.59 -7.46 -0.16
CA VAL A 69 -3.79 -8.44 -0.90
C VAL A 69 -3.36 -7.80 -2.21
N PHE A 70 -2.06 -7.60 -2.41
CA PHE A 70 -1.53 -7.03 -3.65
C PHE A 70 -1.37 -8.11 -4.71
N SER A 71 -2.07 -7.94 -5.83
CA SER A 71 -2.00 -8.88 -6.95
C SER A 71 -1.08 -8.39 -8.06
N PHE A 72 -0.18 -9.26 -8.52
CA PHE A 72 0.69 -9.05 -9.69
C PHE A 72 0.52 -10.22 -10.67
N ALA A 73 0.41 -9.96 -11.96
CA ALA A 73 0.29 -10.99 -12.98
C ALA A 73 1.67 -11.48 -13.46
N LEU A 74 1.77 -12.76 -13.79
CA LEU A 74 3.00 -13.38 -14.28
C LEU A 74 3.13 -13.23 -15.81
N TYR A 75 3.36 -12.00 -16.29
CA TYR A 75 3.71 -11.74 -17.70
C TYR A 75 5.04 -10.99 -17.83
N LYS A 76 5.65 -11.09 -19.02
CA LYS A 76 6.95 -10.50 -19.39
C LYS A 76 7.15 -9.03 -18.97
N TYR A 77 6.07 -8.27 -18.74
CA TYR A 77 6.10 -6.84 -18.43
C TYR A 77 5.69 -6.50 -16.99
N GLU A 78 5.13 -7.43 -16.22
CA GLU A 78 4.62 -7.15 -14.86
C GLU A 78 5.66 -7.30 -13.75
N ALA A 79 6.82 -7.93 -14.04
CA ALA A 79 8.00 -7.81 -13.17
C ALA A 79 8.37 -6.33 -12.94
N VAL A 80 8.14 -5.46 -13.92
CA VAL A 80 8.38 -4.00 -13.80
C VAL A 80 7.35 -3.33 -12.89
N ALA A 81 6.11 -3.81 -12.83
CA ALA A 81 5.10 -3.27 -11.92
C ALA A 81 5.43 -3.62 -10.46
N PHE A 82 5.88 -4.86 -10.24
CA PHE A 82 6.34 -5.29 -8.92
C PHE A 82 7.58 -4.50 -8.46
N THR A 83 8.60 -4.32 -9.31
CA THR A 83 9.79 -3.53 -8.91
C THR A 83 9.44 -2.08 -8.64
N LYS A 84 8.60 -1.45 -9.48
CA LYS A 84 8.12 -0.07 -9.23
C LYS A 84 7.36 0.06 -7.92
N PHE A 85 6.56 -0.96 -7.56
CA PHE A 85 5.87 -1.00 -6.27
C PHE A 85 6.86 -1.08 -5.11
N LEU A 86 7.89 -1.92 -5.20
CA LEU A 86 8.94 -2.00 -4.19
C LEU A 86 9.68 -0.67 -4.04
N ASP A 87 10.10 -0.06 -5.15
CA ASP A 87 10.85 1.21 -5.16
C ASP A 87 10.02 2.38 -4.59
N ALA A 88 8.70 2.36 -4.79
CA ALA A 88 7.81 3.38 -4.28
C ALA A 88 7.40 3.18 -2.80
N SER A 89 7.70 2.02 -2.22
CA SER A 89 7.25 1.62 -0.88
C SER A 89 8.35 1.80 0.15
N THR A 90 8.00 2.29 1.33
CA THR A 90 8.92 2.36 2.48
C THR A 90 9.12 0.99 3.11
N LYS A 91 10.23 0.81 3.84
CA LYS A 91 10.50 -0.43 4.59
C LYS A 91 9.36 -0.81 5.54
N ALA A 92 8.81 0.17 6.26
CA ALA A 92 7.70 -0.08 7.18
C ALA A 92 6.46 -0.59 6.44
N GLN A 93 6.15 -0.02 5.27
CA GLN A 93 5.05 -0.46 4.41
C GLN A 93 5.25 -1.89 3.92
N LEU A 94 6.44 -2.21 3.40
CA LEU A 94 6.77 -3.55 2.95
C LEU A 94 6.69 -4.59 4.09
N CYS A 95 7.17 -4.26 5.29
CA CYS A 95 7.07 -5.13 6.47
C CYS A 95 5.64 -5.34 6.96
N ALA A 96 4.69 -4.46 6.62
CA ALA A 96 3.29 -4.62 6.99
C ALA A 96 2.52 -5.54 6.04
N ILE A 97 3.08 -5.86 4.87
CA ILE A 97 2.44 -6.76 3.90
C ILE A 97 2.38 -8.16 4.48
N GLU A 98 1.17 -8.72 4.60
CA GLU A 98 0.98 -10.10 5.05
C GLU A 98 1.05 -11.09 3.88
N SER A 99 0.49 -10.73 2.72
CA SER A 99 0.44 -11.61 1.56
C SER A 99 0.47 -10.86 0.23
N ILE A 100 1.01 -11.53 -0.79
CA ILE A 100 1.03 -11.09 -2.18
C ILE A 100 0.49 -12.23 -3.04
N GLU A 101 -0.35 -11.87 -4.00
CA GLU A 101 -0.93 -12.79 -4.96
C GLU A 101 -0.26 -12.68 -6.32
N TRP A 102 0.03 -13.83 -6.92
CA TRP A 102 0.45 -13.92 -8.31
C TRP A 102 -0.64 -14.55 -9.16
N VAL A 103 -1.06 -13.82 -10.20
CA VAL A 103 -2.14 -14.25 -11.09
C VAL A 103 -1.58 -14.72 -12.44
N ASP A 104 -1.89 -15.97 -12.80
CA ASP A 104 -1.67 -16.49 -14.16
C ASP A 104 -3.00 -16.53 -14.93
N GLN A 105 -3.17 -15.58 -15.85
CA GLN A 105 -4.27 -15.45 -16.81
C GLN A 105 -4.43 -16.68 -17.72
N HIS A 106 -3.41 -17.53 -17.88
CA HIS A 106 -3.51 -18.75 -18.68
C HIS A 106 -3.95 -19.98 -17.89
N LYS A 107 -3.98 -19.92 -16.55
CA LYS A 107 -4.27 -21.09 -15.71
C LYS A 107 -5.36 -20.88 -14.66
N HIS A 108 -5.92 -19.67 -14.49
CA HIS A 108 -6.85 -19.37 -13.39
C HIS A 108 -6.30 -19.79 -12.00
N HIS A 109 -4.98 -19.93 -11.88
CA HIS A 109 -4.32 -20.36 -10.65
C HIS A 109 -3.74 -19.12 -9.97
N TRP A 110 -4.09 -18.98 -8.70
CA TRP A 110 -3.68 -17.91 -7.82
C TRP A 110 -2.62 -18.50 -6.91
N PHE A 111 -1.40 -17.98 -6.96
CA PHE A 111 -0.39 -18.33 -5.96
C PHE A 111 -0.40 -17.23 -4.92
N VAL A 112 -0.98 -17.51 -3.75
CA VAL A 112 -0.87 -16.65 -2.57
C VAL A 112 0.43 -17.02 -1.88
N CYS A 113 1.39 -16.10 -1.88
CA CYS A 113 2.61 -16.26 -1.12
C CYS A 113 2.56 -15.34 0.09
N ARG A 114 2.82 -15.91 1.28
CA ARG A 114 3.01 -15.10 2.48
C ARG A 114 4.28 -14.27 2.31
N TRP A 115 4.20 -12.98 2.62
CA TRP A 115 5.35 -12.07 2.49
C TRP A 115 6.59 -12.56 3.25
N GLU A 116 6.43 -13.21 4.40
CA GLU A 116 7.52 -13.81 5.18
C GLU A 116 8.39 -14.81 4.38
N MET A 117 7.77 -15.54 3.43
CA MET A 117 8.50 -16.44 2.53
C MET A 117 9.23 -15.69 1.40
N TYR A 118 8.75 -14.50 1.04
CA TYR A 118 9.37 -13.64 0.04
C TYR A 118 10.48 -12.75 0.62
N ALA A 119 10.38 -12.31 1.87
CA ALA A 119 11.41 -11.51 2.53
C ALA A 119 12.74 -12.27 2.65
N SER A 120 12.69 -13.55 3.00
CA SER A 120 13.87 -14.44 3.02
C SER A 120 14.44 -14.71 1.63
N ALA A 121 13.58 -14.77 0.61
CA ALA A 121 13.98 -14.87 -0.79
C ALA A 121 14.52 -13.55 -1.35
N LEU A 122 14.03 -12.40 -0.90
CA LEU A 122 14.50 -11.07 -1.27
C LEU A 122 15.87 -10.77 -0.66
N ASP A 123 16.20 -11.26 0.54
CA ASP A 123 17.60 -11.23 1.01
C ASP A 123 18.55 -11.97 0.05
N SER A 124 18.05 -12.99 -0.66
CA SER A 124 18.80 -13.71 -1.71
C SER A 124 18.74 -13.00 -3.08
N ILE A 125 17.61 -12.38 -3.46
CA ILE A 125 17.43 -11.68 -4.76
C ILE A 125 18.07 -10.29 -4.75
N VAL A 126 18.03 -9.57 -3.64
CA VAL A 126 18.76 -8.30 -3.41
C VAL A 126 20.26 -8.57 -3.35
N ALA A 127 20.71 -9.72 -2.81
CA ALA A 127 22.11 -10.16 -2.89
C ALA A 127 22.56 -10.47 -4.34
N VAL A 128 21.68 -11.03 -5.17
CA VAL A 128 21.93 -11.21 -6.62
C VAL A 128 21.93 -9.87 -7.38
N TRP A 129 21.14 -8.88 -6.93
CA TRP A 129 21.10 -7.53 -7.52
C TRP A 129 22.31 -6.65 -7.14
N LEU A 130 22.79 -6.72 -5.90
CA LEU A 130 23.99 -5.98 -5.44
C LEU A 130 25.32 -6.59 -5.92
N SER A 131 25.32 -7.81 -6.47
CA SER A 131 26.50 -8.44 -7.07
C SER A 131 26.61 -8.25 -8.60
N SER A 132 25.63 -7.57 -9.21
CA SER A 132 25.60 -7.25 -10.64
C SER A 132 25.83 -5.77 -10.96
N PHE A 133 26.31 -4.98 -9.99
CA PHE A 133 26.83 -3.61 -10.14
C PHE A 133 28.18 -3.46 -9.45
#